data_AF-A0A7X7RTF9-F1
#
_entry.id   AF-A0A7X7RTF9-F1
#
_cell.length_a   1.000
_cell.length_b   1.000
_cell.length_c   1.000
_cell.angle_alpha   90.00
_cell.angle_beta   90.00
_cell.angle_gamma   90.00
#
_symmetry.space_group_name_H-M   'P 1'
#
loop_
_entity.id
_entity.type
_entity.pdbx_description
1 polymer ?
#
loop_
_entity_poly.entity_id
_entity_poly.type
_entity_poly.pdbx_seq_one_letter_code
_entity_poly.pdbx_strand_id
1 'polypeptide(L)'
;MVVKVPPELLRPYRVDWERDVFSEMRRTLGFAYDDALECVKVKACEAVVPLADTSDDQAVATTQDLVAKAIVGRTEVASDCQAITAEQTIFWPGCTLSSYSQELTEAAFNFLKEHGQASVMSVNCCGHILEFVAPLEERQLYQGSLGNQLQLQGIKRIITACPNCFYSFKRLIDSGVLFGVEILALSEVLDNEGVRFSEQEHPGCGSVCFHDSCPDRQYGLFAETARSVFASVELREMEHSRGSSRCCGLGYLLYLRQPERSAAMAQERVAEFIDSGADCLVTYCANCASALRDPSKSNSVYYYLELLFGIRLNWPLIFQTVAEVHGNLMSEESARSS
;
A
#
# COMPACT_ATOMS: atom_id res chain seq x y z
N MET A 1 -16.48 -19.60 9.65
CA MET A 1 -17.14 -20.57 8.74
C MET A 1 -16.27 -20.68 7.50
N VAL A 2 -15.55 -21.78 7.31
CA VAL A 2 -14.63 -21.95 6.17
C VAL A 2 -15.46 -22.39 4.97
N VAL A 3 -15.64 -21.51 3.98
CA VAL A 3 -16.29 -21.86 2.72
C VAL A 3 -15.27 -22.56 1.84
N LYS A 4 -15.46 -23.85 1.58
CA LYS A 4 -14.65 -24.62 0.61
C LYS A 4 -15.06 -24.19 -0.80
N VAL A 5 -14.10 -23.67 -1.57
CA VAL A 5 -14.29 -23.37 -3.00
C VAL A 5 -14.16 -24.68 -3.80
N PRO A 6 -15.13 -25.02 -4.68
CA PRO A 6 -15.07 -26.20 -5.54
C PRO A 6 -13.83 -26.20 -6.46
N PRO A 7 -13.14 -27.34 -6.64
CA PRO A 7 -11.94 -27.46 -7.48
C PRO A 7 -12.15 -27.06 -8.96
N GLU A 8 -13.39 -27.05 -9.41
CA GLU A 8 -13.82 -26.70 -10.76
C GLU A 8 -13.59 -25.22 -11.08
N LEU A 9 -13.59 -24.35 -10.06
CA LEU A 9 -13.31 -22.92 -10.14
C LEU A 9 -11.81 -22.59 -10.04
N LEU A 10 -10.95 -23.59 -9.82
CA LEU A 10 -9.49 -23.46 -9.74
C LEU A 10 -8.77 -23.77 -11.07
N ARG A 11 -9.49 -23.79 -12.20
CA ARG A 11 -8.82 -24.00 -13.49
C ARG A 11 -7.94 -22.78 -13.83
N PRO A 12 -6.68 -22.98 -14.26
CA PRO A 12 -5.83 -21.89 -14.73
C PRO A 12 -6.44 -21.33 -16.01
N TYR A 13 -7.13 -20.20 -15.89
CA TYR A 13 -7.60 -19.44 -17.03
C TYR A 13 -6.37 -18.76 -17.64
N ARG A 14 -5.82 -19.32 -18.72
CA ARG A 14 -4.85 -18.61 -19.57
C ARG A 14 -5.63 -17.50 -20.25
N VAL A 15 -5.60 -16.30 -19.68
CA VAL A 15 -6.13 -15.11 -20.34
C VAL A 15 -5.08 -14.69 -21.38
N ASP A 16 -5.38 -14.90 -22.65
CA ASP A 16 -4.68 -14.20 -23.73
C ASP A 16 -5.22 -12.77 -23.75
N TRP A 17 -4.56 -11.85 -23.03
CA TRP A 17 -5.10 -10.53 -22.72
C TRP A 17 -5.50 -9.74 -23.97
N GLU A 18 -4.74 -9.86 -25.07
CA GLU A 18 -5.05 -9.22 -26.36
C GLU A 18 -6.31 -9.77 -27.02
N ARG A 19 -6.60 -11.06 -26.81
CA ARG A 19 -7.67 -11.75 -27.52
C ARG A 19 -8.94 -11.91 -26.70
N ASP A 20 -8.84 -12.25 -25.43
CA ASP A 20 -10.00 -12.73 -24.65
C ASP A 20 -10.62 -11.60 -23.80
N VAL A 21 -9.86 -10.59 -23.39
CA VAL A 21 -10.41 -9.41 -22.68
C VAL A 21 -10.82 -8.32 -23.68
N PHE A 22 -9.99 -8.02 -24.68
CA PHE A 22 -10.35 -7.00 -25.67
C PHE A 22 -11.39 -7.46 -26.68
N SER A 23 -11.49 -8.75 -27.02
CA SER A 23 -12.60 -9.21 -27.89
C SER A 23 -13.92 -9.22 -27.14
N GLU A 24 -13.93 -9.59 -25.85
CA GLU A 24 -15.14 -9.55 -25.04
C GLU A 24 -15.54 -8.10 -24.75
N MET A 25 -14.60 -7.20 -24.39
CA MET A 25 -14.90 -5.76 -24.26
C MET A 25 -15.39 -5.13 -25.57
N ARG A 26 -14.81 -5.46 -26.74
CA ARG A 26 -15.32 -4.99 -28.05
C ARG A 26 -16.70 -5.56 -28.38
N ARG A 27 -16.97 -6.79 -27.96
CA ARG A 27 -18.24 -7.49 -28.20
C ARG A 27 -19.34 -6.99 -27.27
N THR A 28 -19.01 -6.59 -26.04
CA THR A 28 -19.95 -6.07 -25.03
C THR A 28 -20.19 -4.57 -25.18
N LEU A 29 -19.19 -3.77 -25.60
CA LEU A 29 -19.25 -2.30 -25.62
C LEU A 29 -19.31 -1.73 -27.05
N GLY A 30 -20.00 -2.42 -27.97
CA GLY A 30 -20.03 -2.14 -29.41
C GLY A 30 -19.73 -0.69 -29.83
N PHE A 31 -18.75 -0.56 -30.73
CA PHE A 31 -18.38 0.65 -31.48
C PHE A 31 -17.90 1.91 -30.71
N ALA A 32 -18.00 1.99 -29.39
CA ALA A 32 -17.64 3.19 -28.63
C ALA A 32 -16.20 3.22 -28.08
N TYR A 33 -15.27 2.46 -28.67
CA TYR A 33 -13.88 2.39 -28.20
C TYR A 33 -13.07 3.65 -28.55
N ASP A 34 -13.30 4.22 -29.74
CA ASP A 34 -12.54 5.39 -30.20
C ASP A 34 -12.99 6.68 -29.51
N ASP A 35 -14.27 6.77 -29.12
CA ASP A 35 -14.82 7.92 -28.38
C ASP A 35 -14.47 7.88 -26.88
N ALA A 36 -14.32 6.69 -26.29
CA ALA A 36 -13.90 6.53 -24.90
C ALA A 36 -12.46 7.04 -24.65
N LEU A 37 -11.59 6.94 -25.65
CA LEU A 37 -10.20 7.41 -25.58
C LEU A 37 -10.07 8.94 -25.67
N GLU A 38 -11.02 9.64 -26.31
CA GLU A 38 -11.11 11.11 -26.23
C GLU A 38 -11.66 11.57 -24.87
N CYS A 39 -12.59 10.80 -24.28
CA CYS A 39 -13.17 11.10 -22.97
C CYS A 39 -12.14 11.02 -21.83
N VAL A 40 -11.17 10.10 -21.90
CA VAL A 40 -10.08 9.99 -20.90
C VAL A 40 -9.10 11.17 -20.95
N LYS A 41 -9.04 11.93 -22.06
CA LYS A 41 -8.12 13.07 -22.22
C LYS A 41 -8.67 14.39 -21.68
N VAL A 42 -9.96 14.48 -21.38
CA VAL A 42 -10.60 15.69 -20.88
C VAL A 42 -11.37 15.33 -19.62
N LYS A 43 -10.85 15.72 -18.44
CA LYS A 43 -11.52 15.54 -17.13
C LYS A 43 -13.03 15.81 -17.23
N ALA A 44 -13.86 14.78 -17.28
CA ALA A 44 -15.31 14.89 -17.14
C ALA A 44 -15.94 13.58 -16.66
N CYS A 45 -16.89 13.74 -15.76
CA CYS A 45 -17.47 12.76 -14.85
C CYS A 45 -18.24 11.58 -15.48
N GLU A 46 -18.27 10.52 -14.68
CA GLU A 46 -19.27 9.47 -14.49
C GLU A 46 -20.66 9.66 -15.14
N ALA A 47 -21.07 8.66 -15.92
CA ALA A 47 -22.47 8.21 -16.03
C ALA A 47 -22.49 6.77 -16.57
N VAL A 48 -22.99 5.81 -15.78
CA VAL A 48 -23.39 4.50 -16.31
C VAL A 48 -24.92 4.49 -16.37
N VAL A 49 -25.44 4.52 -17.60
CA VAL A 49 -26.86 4.31 -17.91
C VAL A 49 -27.18 2.82 -17.68
N PRO A 50 -28.30 2.44 -17.04
CA PRO A 50 -28.69 1.04 -16.97
C PRO A 50 -29.14 0.59 -18.36
N LEU A 51 -28.44 -0.38 -18.95
CA LEU A 51 -28.92 -1.04 -20.16
C LEU A 51 -30.08 -1.96 -19.78
N ALA A 52 -31.30 -1.54 -20.15
CA ALA A 52 -32.45 -2.42 -20.19
C ALA A 52 -32.34 -3.33 -21.42
N ASP A 53 -32.65 -4.61 -21.19
CA ASP A 53 -32.67 -5.71 -22.14
C ASP A 53 -33.76 -5.50 -23.20
N THR A 54 -33.38 -5.33 -24.47
CA THR A 54 -34.34 -5.43 -25.59
C THR A 54 -33.68 -6.02 -26.83
N SER A 55 -34.00 -7.28 -27.08
CA SER A 55 -33.91 -7.91 -28.39
C SER A 55 -35.01 -7.36 -29.30
N ASP A 56 -34.74 -6.33 -30.11
CA ASP A 56 -35.54 -6.03 -31.32
C ASP A 56 -34.85 -5.03 -32.25
N ASP A 57 -34.66 -5.43 -33.52
CA ASP A 57 -33.85 -4.74 -34.56
C ASP A 57 -34.52 -3.48 -35.18
N GLN A 58 -35.54 -2.90 -34.54
CA GLN A 58 -36.22 -1.67 -35.02
C GLN A 58 -35.94 -0.41 -34.20
N ALA A 59 -35.10 -0.45 -33.16
CA ALA A 59 -34.87 0.68 -32.24
C ALA A 59 -33.74 1.66 -32.63
N VAL A 60 -33.12 1.53 -33.80
CA VAL A 60 -31.94 2.36 -34.16
C VAL A 60 -32.30 3.79 -34.60
N ALA A 61 -33.56 4.05 -34.96
CA ALA A 61 -33.99 5.36 -35.49
C ALA A 61 -34.53 6.35 -34.44
N THR A 62 -34.70 5.95 -33.17
CA THR A 62 -35.24 6.81 -32.10
C THR A 62 -34.20 7.24 -31.06
N THR A 63 -32.96 6.74 -31.16
CA THR A 63 -31.88 7.05 -30.20
C THR A 63 -31.33 8.47 -30.37
N GLN A 64 -31.26 9.00 -31.59
CA GLN A 64 -30.75 10.36 -31.84
C GLN A 64 -31.70 11.46 -31.32
N ASP A 65 -33.01 11.24 -31.42
CA ASP A 65 -34.03 12.19 -30.95
C ASP A 65 -34.18 12.20 -29.42
N LEU A 66 -33.91 11.05 -28.77
CA LEU A 66 -33.86 10.95 -27.31
C LEU A 66 -32.60 11.57 -26.72
N VAL A 67 -31.45 11.44 -27.40
CA VAL A 67 -30.20 12.10 -27.02
C VAL A 67 -30.34 13.63 -27.13
N ALA A 68 -30.98 14.15 -28.19
CA ALA A 68 -31.23 15.58 -28.34
C ALA A 68 -32.15 16.15 -27.25
N LYS A 69 -33.17 15.39 -26.79
CA LYS A 69 -34.04 15.80 -25.68
C LYS A 69 -33.37 15.66 -24.31
N ALA A 70 -32.45 14.71 -24.13
CA ALA A 70 -31.65 14.59 -22.91
C ALA A 70 -30.65 15.74 -22.75
N ILE A 71 -30.08 16.23 -23.85
CA ILE A 71 -29.10 17.33 -23.86
C ILE A 71 -29.72 18.69 -23.49
N VAL A 72 -31.00 18.91 -23.80
CA VAL A 72 -31.65 20.23 -23.60
C VAL A 72 -32.55 20.27 -22.35
N GLY A 73 -32.86 19.12 -21.74
CA GLY A 73 -33.96 18.99 -20.77
C GLY A 73 -33.63 18.94 -19.27
N ARG A 74 -32.36 18.93 -18.83
CA ARG A 74 -32.04 18.90 -17.38
C ARG A 74 -30.88 19.82 -17.01
N THR A 75 -31.20 21.11 -17.00
CA THR A 75 -30.59 22.08 -16.11
C THR A 75 -30.99 21.73 -14.67
N GLU A 76 -30.22 20.85 -14.04
CA GLU A 76 -30.07 20.71 -12.58
C GLU A 76 -28.97 19.67 -12.34
N VAL A 77 -27.73 20.17 -12.33
CA VAL A 77 -26.56 19.41 -11.88
C VAL A 77 -26.70 19.24 -10.37
N ALA A 78 -27.35 18.15 -9.96
CA ALA A 78 -27.38 17.72 -8.57
C ALA A 78 -25.98 17.19 -8.18
N SER A 79 -25.41 17.85 -7.18
CA SER A 79 -24.06 17.76 -6.67
C SER A 79 -23.84 16.59 -5.69
N ASP A 80 -24.13 15.35 -6.09
CA ASP A 80 -23.98 14.19 -5.20
C ASP A 80 -22.79 13.30 -5.58
N CYS A 81 -21.57 13.82 -5.41
CA CYS A 81 -20.39 12.98 -5.21
C CYS A 81 -20.49 12.39 -3.79
N GLN A 82 -21.05 11.19 -3.64
CA GLN A 82 -21.10 10.55 -2.33
C GLN A 82 -19.69 10.33 -1.79
N ALA A 83 -19.43 10.79 -0.56
CA ALA A 83 -18.16 10.59 0.11
C ALA A 83 -17.90 9.09 0.34
N ILE A 84 -16.66 8.64 0.14
CA ILE A 84 -16.25 7.26 0.44
C ILE A 84 -16.44 7.01 1.93
N THR A 85 -17.20 5.96 2.27
CA THR A 85 -17.51 5.58 3.64
C THR A 85 -16.39 4.78 4.30
N ALA A 86 -16.43 4.67 5.65
CA ALA A 86 -15.49 3.86 6.40
C ALA A 86 -15.57 2.37 6.02
N GLU A 87 -16.76 1.86 5.72
CA GLU A 87 -17.03 0.48 5.29
C GLU A 87 -16.46 0.17 3.91
N GLN A 88 -16.31 1.19 3.07
CA GLN A 88 -15.67 1.09 1.76
C GLN A 88 -14.16 1.35 1.83
N THR A 89 -13.62 1.60 3.02
CA THR A 89 -12.21 1.86 3.23
C THR A 89 -11.54 0.71 3.98
N ILE A 90 -10.50 0.15 3.37
CA ILE A 90 -9.69 -0.91 3.99
C ILE A 90 -8.35 -0.37 4.47
N PHE A 91 -8.03 -0.66 5.73
CA PHE A 91 -6.70 -0.45 6.27
C PHE A 91 -5.78 -1.63 5.91
N TRP A 92 -4.62 -1.30 5.36
CA TRP A 92 -3.57 -2.22 4.97
C TRP A 92 -2.29 -1.93 5.78
N PRO A 93 -2.14 -2.52 6.99
CA PRO A 93 -0.95 -2.32 7.83
C PRO A 93 0.35 -2.83 7.17
N GLY A 94 0.23 -3.79 6.25
CA GLY A 94 1.36 -4.52 5.70
C GLY A 94 1.79 -5.67 6.62
N CYS A 95 2.48 -6.65 6.03
CA CYS A 95 2.84 -7.89 6.72
C CYS A 95 3.80 -7.65 7.89
N THR A 96 4.84 -6.83 7.71
CA THR A 96 5.86 -6.61 8.74
C THR A 96 5.29 -6.00 10.01
N LEU A 97 4.50 -4.92 9.91
CA LEU A 97 3.88 -4.29 11.06
C LEU A 97 2.96 -5.28 11.79
N SER A 98 2.08 -5.96 11.04
CA SER A 98 1.15 -6.96 11.55
C SER A 98 1.86 -8.12 12.27
N SER A 99 3.04 -8.52 11.79
CA SER A 99 3.84 -9.59 12.38
C SER A 99 4.70 -9.12 13.56
N TYR A 100 5.16 -7.88 13.57
CA TYR A 100 6.05 -7.35 14.61
C TYR A 100 5.29 -6.89 15.85
N SER A 101 4.10 -6.32 15.68
CA SER A 101 3.26 -5.93 16.81
C SER A 101 1.78 -5.90 16.43
N GLN A 102 1.05 -6.84 17.01
CA GLN A 102 -0.41 -6.82 16.97
C GLN A 102 -0.96 -5.57 17.68
N GLU A 103 -0.40 -5.21 18.83
CA GLU A 103 -0.82 -4.04 19.62
C GLU A 103 -0.71 -2.73 18.81
N LEU A 104 0.42 -2.51 18.13
CA LEU A 104 0.62 -1.30 17.33
C LEU A 104 -0.24 -1.30 16.06
N THR A 105 -0.48 -2.48 15.48
CA THR A 105 -1.38 -2.65 14.34
C THR A 105 -2.83 -2.31 14.72
N GLU A 106 -3.28 -2.80 15.88
CA GLU A 106 -4.60 -2.53 16.43
C GLU A 106 -4.76 -1.06 16.82
N ALA A 107 -3.74 -0.43 17.41
CA ALA A 107 -3.77 1.00 17.73
C ALA A 107 -3.97 1.85 16.47
N ALA A 108 -3.20 1.57 15.40
CA ALA A 108 -3.36 2.26 14.12
C ALA A 108 -4.74 2.04 13.49
N PHE A 109 -5.27 0.82 13.56
CA PHE A 109 -6.60 0.51 13.03
C PHE A 109 -7.73 1.17 13.86
N ASN A 110 -7.62 1.15 15.19
CA ASN A 110 -8.58 1.79 16.09
C ASN A 110 -8.60 3.29 15.89
N PHE A 111 -7.44 3.93 15.71
CA PHE A 111 -7.35 5.34 15.34
C PHE A 111 -8.18 5.62 14.07
N LEU A 112 -7.97 4.85 13.00
CA LEU A 112 -8.73 5.04 11.75
C LEU A 112 -10.23 4.81 11.94
N LYS A 113 -10.62 3.84 12.76
CA LYS A 113 -12.01 3.53 13.05
C LYS A 113 -12.70 4.64 13.83
N GLU A 114 -12.04 5.17 14.85
CA GLU A 114 -12.56 6.26 15.70
C GLU A 114 -12.73 7.57 14.92
N HIS A 115 -11.87 7.82 13.94
CA HIS A 115 -11.95 9.00 13.05
C HIS A 115 -12.84 8.75 11.82
N GLY A 116 -13.53 7.60 11.73
CA GLY A 116 -14.39 7.28 10.59
C GLY A 116 -13.65 7.11 9.25
N GLN A 117 -12.34 6.87 9.30
CA GLN A 117 -11.47 6.72 8.13
C GLN A 117 -11.48 5.29 7.56
N ALA A 118 -11.61 4.26 8.40
CA ALA A 118 -11.70 2.86 7.95
C ALA A 118 -12.43 1.99 8.97
N SER A 119 -13.22 1.00 8.52
CA SER A 119 -13.84 0.00 9.40
C SER A 119 -13.48 -1.44 9.05
N VAL A 120 -12.67 -1.64 7.99
CA VAL A 120 -12.16 -2.96 7.56
C VAL A 120 -10.63 -2.94 7.59
N MET A 121 -10.01 -4.05 7.97
CA MET A 121 -8.56 -4.25 7.89
C MET A 121 -8.23 -5.57 7.19
N SER A 122 -7.15 -5.59 6.41
CA SER A 122 -6.60 -6.81 5.80
C SER A 122 -5.17 -7.05 6.26
N VAL A 123 -4.89 -8.30 6.63
CA VAL A 123 -3.54 -8.81 6.91
C VAL A 123 -2.93 -9.56 5.73
N ASN A 124 -3.60 -9.54 4.56
CA ASN A 124 -3.08 -10.19 3.36
C ASN A 124 -1.79 -9.52 2.87
N CYS A 125 -0.98 -10.26 2.13
CA CYS A 125 0.18 -9.69 1.45
C CYS A 125 -0.29 -8.75 0.31
N CYS A 126 0.47 -7.68 0.06
CA CYS A 126 0.23 -6.81 -1.10
C CYS A 126 0.88 -7.33 -2.40
N GLY A 127 1.62 -8.44 -2.30
CA GLY A 127 2.35 -9.03 -3.42
C GLY A 127 3.67 -8.33 -3.78
N HIS A 128 4.10 -7.29 -3.04
CA HIS A 128 5.33 -6.55 -3.36
C HIS A 128 6.56 -7.45 -3.50
N ILE A 129 6.68 -8.46 -2.63
CA ILE A 129 7.80 -9.39 -2.63
C ILE A 129 7.90 -10.20 -3.93
N LEU A 130 6.76 -10.47 -4.59
CA LEU A 130 6.68 -11.27 -5.81
C LEU A 130 7.39 -10.61 -6.99
N GLU A 131 7.57 -9.28 -6.96
CA GLU A 131 8.37 -8.54 -7.96
C GLU A 131 9.83 -9.01 -7.99
N PHE A 132 10.32 -9.64 -6.91
CA PHE A 132 11.72 -10.01 -6.75
C PHE A 132 11.96 -11.52 -6.77
N VAL A 133 10.94 -12.32 -6.49
CA VAL A 133 11.08 -13.76 -6.28
C VAL A 133 10.24 -14.63 -7.21
N ALA A 134 9.17 -14.08 -7.80
CA ALA A 134 8.22 -14.86 -8.58
C ALA A 134 8.35 -14.61 -10.09
N PRO A 135 8.11 -15.62 -10.93
CA PRO A 135 7.88 -15.43 -12.36
C PRO A 135 6.77 -14.41 -12.65
N LEU A 136 6.81 -13.80 -13.84
CA LEU A 136 5.85 -12.76 -14.22
C LEU A 136 4.41 -13.28 -14.17
N GLU A 137 4.18 -14.50 -14.64
CA GLU A 137 2.84 -15.10 -14.71
C GLU A 137 2.24 -15.30 -13.31
N GLU A 138 3.02 -15.81 -12.35
CA GLU A 138 2.58 -16.01 -10.96
C GLU A 138 2.27 -14.68 -10.28
N ARG A 139 3.12 -13.68 -10.49
CA ARG A 139 2.90 -12.32 -10.00
C ARG A 139 1.62 -11.72 -10.58
N GLN A 140 1.38 -11.84 -11.88
CA GLN A 140 0.16 -11.33 -12.52
C GLN A 140 -1.10 -12.05 -12.02
N LEU A 141 -1.04 -13.37 -11.84
CA LEU A 141 -2.14 -14.14 -11.27
C LEU A 141 -2.47 -13.67 -9.85
N TYR A 142 -1.46 -13.47 -9.01
CA TYR A 142 -1.64 -12.95 -7.66
C TYR A 142 -2.26 -11.54 -7.66
N GLN A 143 -1.69 -10.64 -8.46
CA GLN A 143 -2.13 -9.26 -8.58
C GLN A 143 -3.58 -9.15 -9.10
N GLY A 144 -3.93 -9.93 -10.12
CA GLY A 144 -5.29 -10.00 -10.64
C GLY A 144 -6.28 -10.58 -9.62
N SER A 145 -5.89 -11.62 -8.89
CA SER A 145 -6.73 -12.18 -7.82
C SER A 145 -6.96 -11.17 -6.70
N LEU A 146 -5.92 -10.46 -6.27
CA LEU A 146 -6.00 -9.43 -5.23
C LEU A 146 -6.90 -8.27 -5.67
N GLY A 147 -6.72 -7.74 -6.89
CA GLY A 147 -7.55 -6.68 -7.45
C GLY A 147 -9.03 -7.08 -7.52
N ASN A 148 -9.32 -8.27 -8.04
CA ASN A 148 -10.68 -8.81 -8.12
C ASN A 148 -11.33 -8.99 -6.74
N GLN A 149 -10.59 -9.47 -5.75
CA GLN A 149 -11.12 -9.62 -4.38
C GLN A 149 -11.53 -8.26 -3.80
N LEU A 150 -10.69 -7.24 -3.94
CA LEU A 150 -10.98 -5.88 -3.45
C LEU A 150 -12.19 -5.26 -4.15
N GLN A 151 -12.31 -5.45 -5.47
CA GLN A 151 -13.47 -5.02 -6.26
C GLN A 151 -14.76 -5.70 -5.79
N LEU A 152 -14.75 -7.04 -5.64
CA LEU A 152 -15.90 -7.82 -5.21
C LEU A 152 -16.35 -7.48 -3.78
N GLN A 153 -15.42 -7.02 -2.94
CA GLN A 153 -15.70 -6.53 -1.59
C GLN A 153 -16.24 -5.09 -1.58
N GLY A 154 -16.32 -4.42 -2.72
CA GLY A 154 -16.81 -3.04 -2.82
C GLY A 154 -15.85 -2.00 -2.23
N ILE A 155 -14.56 -2.32 -2.09
CA ILE A 155 -13.56 -1.40 -1.57
C ILE A 155 -13.38 -0.23 -2.54
N LYS A 156 -13.41 1.00 -2.01
CA LYS A 156 -13.20 2.26 -2.75
C LYS A 156 -12.00 3.06 -2.27
N ARG A 157 -11.45 2.74 -1.08
CA ARG A 157 -10.23 3.37 -0.57
C ARG A 157 -9.34 2.36 0.15
N ILE A 158 -8.03 2.49 -0.01
CA ILE A 158 -7.02 1.72 0.71
C ILE A 158 -6.12 2.70 1.47
N ILE A 159 -6.05 2.57 2.80
CA ILE A 159 -5.09 3.31 3.63
C ILE A 159 -3.95 2.36 3.99
N THR A 160 -2.70 2.72 3.69
CA THR A 160 -1.55 1.82 3.91
C THR A 160 -0.57 2.38 4.94
N ALA A 161 -0.12 1.55 5.90
CA ALA A 161 0.96 1.92 6.82
C ALA A 161 2.37 1.59 6.29
N CYS A 162 2.43 0.94 5.12
CA CYS A 162 3.64 0.40 4.53
C CYS A 162 3.86 0.95 3.10
N PRO A 163 4.98 1.66 2.85
CA PRO A 163 5.29 2.18 1.52
C PRO A 163 5.34 1.11 0.42
N ASN A 164 5.85 -0.09 0.71
CA ASN A 164 5.84 -1.18 -0.26
C ASN A 164 4.42 -1.59 -0.67
N CYS A 165 3.47 -1.57 0.26
CA CYS A 165 2.06 -1.83 -0.02
C CYS A 165 1.48 -0.70 -0.86
N PHE A 166 1.72 0.56 -0.47
CA PHE A 166 1.27 1.74 -1.21
C PHE A 166 1.63 1.65 -2.69
N TYR A 167 2.92 1.50 -2.99
CA TYR A 167 3.37 1.49 -4.38
C TYR A 167 2.95 0.23 -5.15
N SER A 168 2.68 -0.88 -4.47
CA SER A 168 2.16 -2.08 -5.13
C SER A 168 0.70 -1.91 -5.53
N PHE A 169 -0.15 -1.37 -4.66
CA PHE A 169 -1.52 -1.02 -5.01
C PHE A 169 -1.59 0.11 -6.04
N LYS A 170 -0.72 1.12 -5.93
CA LYS A 170 -0.60 2.16 -6.96
C LYS A 170 -0.32 1.57 -8.34
N ARG A 171 0.58 0.56 -8.45
CA ARG A 171 0.80 -0.15 -9.71
C ARG A 171 -0.44 -0.89 -10.22
N LEU A 172 -1.26 -1.48 -9.33
CA LEU A 172 -2.53 -2.11 -9.72
C LEU A 172 -3.55 -1.09 -10.22
N ILE A 173 -3.57 0.10 -9.61
CA ILE A 173 -4.42 1.21 -10.03
C ILE A 173 -3.98 1.76 -11.38
N ASP A 174 -2.69 2.06 -11.52
CA ASP A 174 -2.11 2.61 -12.74
C ASP A 174 -2.21 1.61 -13.93
N SER A 175 -2.22 0.30 -13.67
CA SER A 175 -2.38 -0.73 -14.70
C SER A 175 -3.84 -1.03 -15.07
N GLY A 176 -4.81 -0.48 -14.33
CA GLY A 176 -6.24 -0.75 -14.51
C GLY A 176 -6.72 -2.08 -13.92
N VAL A 177 -5.85 -2.88 -13.29
CA VAL A 177 -6.25 -4.11 -12.57
C VAL A 177 -7.16 -3.78 -11.37
N LEU A 178 -6.94 -2.63 -10.74
CA LEU A 178 -7.77 -2.11 -9.65
C LEU A 178 -8.26 -0.71 -9.98
N PHE A 179 -9.50 -0.55 -10.44
CA PHE A 179 -10.06 0.74 -10.86
C PHE A 179 -11.04 1.34 -9.84
N GLY A 180 -11.18 2.67 -9.84
CA GLY A 180 -12.12 3.37 -8.96
C GLY A 180 -11.80 3.24 -7.47
N VAL A 181 -10.51 3.05 -7.14
CA VAL A 181 -10.00 2.94 -5.78
C VAL A 181 -9.01 4.05 -5.50
N GLU A 182 -9.24 4.80 -4.44
CA GLU A 182 -8.30 5.76 -3.87
C GLU A 182 -7.26 5.05 -3.00
N ILE A 183 -6.02 5.54 -2.99
CA ILE A 183 -4.98 5.02 -2.10
C ILE A 183 -4.32 6.16 -1.32
N LEU A 184 -4.22 5.99 0.00
CA LEU A 184 -3.65 6.96 0.92
C LEU A 184 -2.52 6.34 1.75
N ALA A 185 -1.52 7.14 2.07
CA ALA A 185 -0.54 6.81 3.10
C ALA A 185 -1.14 7.04 4.49
N LEU A 186 -0.88 6.15 5.46
CA LEU A 186 -1.34 6.36 6.83
C LEU A 186 -0.75 7.64 7.43
N SER A 187 0.49 7.99 7.09
CA SER A 187 1.12 9.24 7.54
C SER A 187 0.39 10.48 7.03
N GLU A 188 -0.19 10.44 5.84
CA GLU A 188 -1.03 11.51 5.28
C GLU A 188 -2.35 11.63 6.05
N VAL A 189 -3.00 10.50 6.35
CA VAL A 189 -4.24 10.49 7.14
C VAL A 189 -3.98 11.04 8.55
N LEU A 190 -2.89 10.60 9.21
CA LEU A 190 -2.49 11.11 10.52
C LEU A 190 -2.22 12.62 10.48
N ASP A 191 -1.53 13.11 9.46
CA ASP A 191 -1.25 14.54 9.31
C ASP A 191 -2.55 15.35 9.16
N ASN A 192 -3.47 14.89 8.30
CA ASN A 192 -4.76 15.53 8.02
C ASN A 192 -5.69 15.54 9.25
N GLU A 193 -5.66 14.49 10.08
CA GLU A 193 -6.38 14.43 11.36
C GLU A 193 -5.69 15.24 12.47
N GLY A 194 -4.59 15.93 12.16
CA GLY A 194 -3.92 16.82 13.10
C GLY A 194 -3.04 16.11 14.14
N VAL A 195 -2.70 14.83 13.92
CA VAL A 195 -1.78 14.11 14.81
C VAL A 195 -0.40 14.74 14.74
N ARG A 196 0.18 15.04 15.90
CA ARG A 196 1.51 15.63 16.01
C ARG A 196 2.31 14.91 17.08
N PHE A 197 3.58 14.66 16.80
CA PHE A 197 4.51 14.13 17.78
C PHE A 197 4.74 15.14 18.92
N SER A 198 4.87 14.65 20.14
CA SER A 198 5.23 15.45 21.31
C SER A 198 6.46 14.87 22.00
N GLU A 199 7.52 15.67 22.12
CA GLU A 199 8.70 15.29 22.90
C GLU A 199 8.36 15.01 24.37
N GLN A 200 7.29 15.61 24.91
CA GLN A 200 6.86 15.37 26.29
C GLN A 200 6.44 13.91 26.52
N GLU A 201 5.90 13.25 25.49
CA GLU A 201 5.49 11.84 25.54
C GLU A 201 6.69 10.91 25.34
N HIS A 202 7.74 11.39 24.68
CA HIS A 202 8.97 10.65 24.40
C HIS A 202 10.23 11.50 24.68
N PRO A 203 10.60 11.67 25.97
CA PRO A 203 11.81 12.39 26.35
C PRO A 203 13.04 11.76 25.69
N GLY A 204 13.88 12.59 25.07
CA GLY A 204 15.07 12.15 24.36
C GLY A 204 14.92 12.01 22.84
N CYS A 205 13.82 12.49 22.25
CA CYS A 205 13.69 12.72 20.82
C CYS A 205 13.43 14.21 20.50
N GLY A 206 14.21 15.11 21.09
CA GLY A 206 14.10 16.57 20.85
C GLY A 206 14.59 17.00 19.46
N SER A 207 15.41 16.16 18.82
CA SER A 207 15.77 16.24 17.40
C SER A 207 15.62 14.87 16.72
N VAL A 208 15.12 14.89 15.48
CA VAL A 208 14.87 13.68 14.69
C VAL A 208 15.50 13.77 13.31
N CYS A 209 15.87 12.62 12.77
CA CYS A 209 16.17 12.46 11.34
C CYS A 209 15.33 11.32 10.76
N PHE A 210 15.08 11.35 9.46
CA PHE A 210 14.23 10.36 8.80
C PHE A 210 15.03 9.45 7.88
N HIS A 211 14.80 8.14 7.96
CA HIS A 211 15.19 7.22 6.90
C HIS A 211 14.10 7.16 5.83
N ASP A 212 14.36 7.79 4.69
CA ASP A 212 13.45 7.74 3.55
C ASP A 212 13.54 6.39 2.84
N SER A 213 12.48 5.60 2.94
CA SER A 213 12.45 4.24 2.43
C SER A 213 12.55 4.21 0.90
N CYS A 214 13.25 3.21 0.35
CA CYS A 214 13.48 3.12 -1.10
C CYS A 214 12.23 3.18 -2.00
N PRO A 215 11.07 2.55 -1.69
CA PRO A 215 9.91 2.65 -2.57
C PRO A 215 9.33 4.07 -2.65
N ASP A 216 9.53 4.89 -1.61
CA ASP A 216 8.95 6.24 -1.49
C ASP A 216 9.85 7.35 -2.05
N ARG A 217 11.10 7.04 -2.42
CA ARG A 217 12.09 8.06 -2.87
C ARG A 217 11.65 8.92 -4.03
N GLN A 218 10.85 8.38 -4.94
CA GLN A 218 10.46 9.09 -6.15
C GLN A 218 9.45 10.21 -5.86
N TYR A 219 8.54 10.00 -4.91
CA TYR A 219 7.41 10.92 -4.69
C TYR A 219 7.38 11.52 -3.28
N GLY A 220 8.03 10.87 -2.30
CA GLY A 220 8.16 11.36 -0.93
C GLY A 220 6.83 11.51 -0.20
N LEU A 221 5.80 10.73 -0.54
CA LEU A 221 4.46 10.90 0.05
C LEU A 221 4.48 10.59 1.53
N PHE A 222 5.10 9.46 1.91
CA PHE A 222 5.29 9.15 3.33
C PHE A 222 6.34 10.06 3.95
N ALA A 223 7.45 10.31 3.23
CA ALA A 223 8.56 11.14 3.69
C ALA A 223 8.11 12.52 4.19
N GLU A 224 7.33 13.24 3.39
CA GLU A 224 6.94 14.62 3.70
C GLU A 224 5.80 14.68 4.74
N THR A 225 4.81 13.78 4.64
CA THR A 225 3.71 13.73 5.62
C THR A 225 4.21 13.25 6.99
N ALA A 226 5.14 12.29 7.04
CA ALA A 226 5.78 11.91 8.30
C ALA A 226 6.59 13.06 8.91
N ARG A 227 7.32 13.86 8.11
CA ARG A 227 8.01 15.05 8.63
C ARG A 227 7.03 16.10 9.16
N SER A 228 5.90 16.32 8.48
CA SER A 228 4.84 17.23 8.94
C SER A 228 4.30 16.85 10.32
N VAL A 229 4.06 15.56 10.54
CA VAL A 229 3.62 15.04 11.85
C VAL A 229 4.66 15.30 12.96
N PHE A 230 5.95 15.35 12.62
CA PHE A 230 7.06 15.59 13.56
C PHE A 230 7.58 17.02 13.53
N ALA A 231 6.82 17.99 12.98
CA ALA A 231 7.27 19.38 12.84
C ALA A 231 7.46 20.14 14.16
N SER A 232 7.09 19.56 15.30
CA SER A 232 7.26 20.12 16.65
C SER A 232 8.69 20.01 17.20
N VAL A 233 9.55 19.20 16.56
CA VAL A 233 10.93 18.94 17.00
C VAL A 233 11.95 19.30 15.90
N GLU A 234 13.22 19.43 16.27
CA GLU A 234 14.26 19.81 15.32
C GLU A 234 14.52 18.70 14.31
N LEU A 235 14.40 19.00 13.01
CA LEU A 235 14.72 18.07 11.93
C LEU A 235 16.21 18.22 11.53
N ARG A 236 17.01 17.18 11.79
CA ARG A 236 18.43 17.09 11.42
C ARG A 236 18.63 16.02 10.36
N GLU A 237 18.54 16.38 9.08
CA GLU A 237 18.64 15.40 8.00
C GLU A 237 19.99 14.70 7.95
N MET A 238 19.96 13.43 7.54
CA MET A 238 21.17 12.67 7.19
C MET A 238 21.71 13.17 5.85
N GLU A 239 23.01 12.91 5.58
CA GLU A 239 23.69 13.33 4.33
C GLU A 239 22.89 12.92 3.09
N HIS A 240 22.38 11.69 3.08
CA HIS A 240 21.50 11.18 2.04
C HIS A 240 20.06 11.07 2.56
N SER A 241 19.23 12.02 2.16
CA SER A 241 17.80 12.11 2.51
C SER A 241 16.91 12.29 1.28
N ARG A 242 15.61 12.09 1.45
CA ARG A 242 14.58 12.15 0.40
C ARG A 242 14.96 11.28 -0.81
N GLY A 243 14.92 11.87 -2.01
CA GLY A 243 15.25 11.18 -3.26
C GLY A 243 16.68 10.62 -3.32
N SER A 244 17.63 11.16 -2.53
CA SER A 244 19.02 10.68 -2.50
C SER A 244 19.29 9.61 -1.43
N SER A 245 18.29 9.28 -0.58
CA SER A 245 18.43 8.32 0.51
C SER A 245 19.08 7.00 0.07
N ARG A 246 19.88 6.39 0.93
CA ARG A 246 20.51 5.08 0.68
C ARG A 246 19.66 3.94 1.21
N CYS A 247 19.83 2.73 0.68
CA CYS A 247 18.98 1.59 1.06
C CYS A 247 19.39 1.06 2.45
N CYS A 248 18.41 0.68 3.28
CA CYS A 248 18.65 0.10 4.61
C CYS A 248 19.25 -1.32 4.59
N GLY A 249 19.37 -1.96 3.43
CA GLY A 249 19.93 -3.31 3.28
C GLY A 249 18.89 -4.43 3.21
N LEU A 250 17.64 -4.25 3.64
CA LEU A 250 16.60 -5.31 3.60
C LEU A 250 15.87 -5.48 2.26
N GLY A 251 16.06 -4.58 1.29
CA GLY A 251 15.42 -4.68 -0.01
C GLY A 251 15.82 -5.96 -0.76
N TYR A 252 14.94 -6.45 -1.64
CA TYR A 252 15.22 -7.60 -2.54
C TYR A 252 15.67 -8.90 -1.84
N LEU A 253 15.28 -9.11 -0.57
CA LEU A 253 15.75 -10.24 0.24
C LEU A 253 17.28 -10.31 0.33
N LEU A 254 17.97 -9.17 0.25
CA LEU A 254 19.42 -9.12 0.24
C LEU A 254 20.01 -9.71 1.53
N TYR A 255 19.32 -9.60 2.65
CA TYR A 255 19.72 -10.24 3.91
C TYR A 255 19.77 -11.78 3.84
N LEU A 256 18.99 -12.42 2.97
CA LEU A 256 19.05 -13.88 2.74
C LEU A 256 20.15 -14.23 1.75
N ARG A 257 20.34 -13.41 0.70
CA ARG A 257 21.26 -13.74 -0.41
C ARG A 257 22.70 -13.28 -0.18
N GLN A 258 22.89 -12.14 0.49
CA GLN A 258 24.17 -11.48 0.76
C GLN A 258 24.12 -10.79 2.15
N PRO A 259 24.04 -11.56 3.25
CA PRO A 259 23.86 -11.02 4.59
C PRO A 259 24.92 -9.99 5.00
N GLU A 260 26.19 -10.22 4.63
CA GLU A 260 27.29 -9.29 4.90
C GLU A 260 27.07 -7.93 4.22
N ARG A 261 26.61 -7.94 2.96
CA ARG A 261 26.31 -6.72 2.22
C ARG A 261 25.10 -5.99 2.79
N SER A 262 24.05 -6.73 3.16
CA SER A 262 22.89 -6.16 3.86
C SER A 262 23.31 -5.46 5.15
N ALA A 263 24.16 -6.10 5.95
CA ALA A 263 24.67 -5.54 7.20
C ALA A 263 25.55 -4.31 6.96
N ALA A 264 26.45 -4.35 5.97
CA ALA A 264 27.29 -3.20 5.61
C ALA A 264 26.45 -1.97 5.21
N MET A 265 25.40 -2.18 4.40
CA MET A 265 24.49 -1.10 4.00
C MET A 265 23.72 -0.50 5.19
N ALA A 266 23.27 -1.34 6.12
CA ALA A 266 22.63 -0.88 7.35
C ALA A 266 23.62 -0.08 8.23
N GLN A 267 24.87 -0.53 8.35
CA GLN A 267 25.91 0.16 9.11
C GLN A 267 26.26 1.53 8.52
N GLU A 268 26.39 1.65 7.19
CA GLU A 268 26.56 2.94 6.51
C GLU A 268 25.39 3.88 6.82
N ARG A 269 24.16 3.36 6.83
CA ARG A 269 22.99 4.16 7.18
C ARG A 269 23.00 4.64 8.63
N VAL A 270 23.41 3.78 9.55
CA VAL A 270 23.51 4.12 10.99
C VAL A 270 24.65 5.11 11.22
N ALA A 271 25.75 5.03 10.47
CA ALA A 271 26.82 6.02 10.53
C ALA A 271 26.32 7.42 10.15
N GLU A 272 25.55 7.56 9.06
CA GLU A 272 24.96 8.85 8.69
C GLU A 272 23.97 9.38 9.73
N PHE A 273 23.25 8.49 10.44
CA PHE A 273 22.42 8.90 11.57
C PHE A 273 23.27 9.47 12.72
N ILE A 274 24.37 8.79 13.07
CA ILE A 274 25.30 9.27 14.10
C ILE A 274 25.88 10.63 13.69
N ASP A 275 26.29 10.78 12.43
CA ASP A 275 26.88 12.00 11.89
C ASP A 275 25.88 13.16 11.80
N SER A 276 24.57 12.88 11.62
CA SER A 276 23.53 13.91 11.63
C SER A 276 23.33 14.55 13.01
N GLY A 277 23.81 13.89 14.07
CA GLY A 277 23.68 14.34 15.45
C GLY A 277 22.23 14.42 15.93
N ALA A 278 21.29 13.78 15.25
CA ALA A 278 19.90 13.71 15.71
C ALA A 278 19.80 12.77 16.93
N ASP A 279 18.86 13.05 17.83
CA ASP A 279 18.64 12.17 18.98
C ASP A 279 18.00 10.84 18.56
N CYS A 280 17.11 10.89 17.55
CA CYS A 280 16.33 9.75 17.09
C CYS A 280 16.32 9.61 15.56
N LEU A 281 16.48 8.38 15.07
CA LEU A 281 16.26 8.00 13.68
C LEU A 281 14.84 7.44 13.52
N VAL A 282 14.00 8.14 12.79
CA VAL A 282 12.61 7.76 12.55
C VAL A 282 12.46 7.16 11.16
N THR A 283 11.70 6.08 11.05
CA THR A 283 11.39 5.42 9.78
C THR A 283 9.87 5.30 9.64
N TYR A 284 9.36 5.39 8.42
CA TYR A 284 7.95 5.12 8.11
C TYR A 284 7.74 3.76 7.43
N CYS A 285 8.75 2.88 7.52
CA CYS A 285 8.72 1.52 7.02
C CYS A 285 9.24 0.57 8.11
N ALA A 286 8.39 -0.32 8.61
CA ALA A 286 8.77 -1.25 9.69
C ALA A 286 9.95 -2.18 9.32
N ASN A 287 10.14 -2.51 8.04
CA ASN A 287 11.35 -3.20 7.59
C ASN A 287 12.59 -2.32 7.77
N CYS A 288 12.54 -1.05 7.38
CA CYS A 288 13.68 -0.15 7.57
C CYS A 288 14.04 -0.03 9.06
N ALA A 289 13.04 0.04 9.95
CA ALA A 289 13.28 0.02 11.39
C ALA A 289 14.02 -1.25 11.85
N SER A 290 13.60 -2.44 11.41
CA SER A 290 14.29 -3.68 11.80
C SER A 290 15.69 -3.80 11.24
N ALA A 291 15.94 -3.29 10.03
CA ALA A 291 17.27 -3.30 9.41
C ALA A 291 18.27 -2.40 10.13
N LEU A 292 17.82 -1.21 10.54
CA LEU A 292 18.67 -0.16 11.09
C LEU A 292 18.80 -0.25 12.60
N ARG A 293 17.98 -1.09 13.23
CA ARG A 293 18.07 -1.36 14.65
C ARG A 293 19.16 -2.38 14.94
N ASP A 294 20.00 -2.07 15.92
CA ASP A 294 21.06 -2.95 16.37
C ASP A 294 20.56 -3.70 17.62
N PRO A 295 20.42 -5.03 17.59
CA PRO A 295 19.96 -5.81 18.75
C PRO A 295 20.92 -5.72 19.95
N SER A 296 22.18 -5.34 19.74
CA SER A 296 23.22 -5.24 20.77
C SER A 296 23.36 -3.84 21.37
N LYS A 297 22.67 -2.84 20.82
CA LYS A 297 22.77 -1.44 21.27
C LYS A 297 21.38 -0.87 21.53
N SER A 298 21.26 -0.06 22.56
CA SER A 298 20.09 0.81 22.72
C SER A 298 20.19 1.94 21.69
N ASN A 299 19.90 1.66 20.42
CA ASN A 299 19.87 2.71 19.40
C ASN A 299 18.47 3.35 19.31
N SER A 300 18.45 4.67 19.18
CA SER A 300 17.25 5.51 19.10
C SER A 300 16.58 5.42 17.73
N VAL A 301 16.43 4.21 17.20
CA VAL A 301 15.76 3.93 15.92
C VAL A 301 14.32 3.53 16.20
N TYR A 302 13.39 4.21 15.53
CA TYR A 302 11.95 4.06 15.70
C TYR A 302 11.22 3.88 14.38
N TYR A 303 10.24 3.00 14.37
CA TYR A 303 9.13 3.12 13.43
C TYR A 303 8.19 4.22 13.94
N TYR A 304 7.79 5.15 13.06
CA TYR A 304 7.10 6.39 13.45
C TYR A 304 5.84 6.15 14.30
N LEU A 305 5.08 5.08 14.04
CA LEU A 305 3.89 4.76 14.84
C LEU A 305 4.23 4.40 16.30
N GLU A 306 5.44 3.91 16.59
CA GLU A 306 5.87 3.65 17.98
C GLU A 306 5.87 4.94 18.81
N LEU A 307 6.26 6.05 18.19
CA LEU A 307 6.35 7.37 18.81
C LEU A 307 5.00 8.10 18.81
N LEU A 308 4.12 7.82 17.85
CA LEU A 308 2.81 8.48 17.77
C LEU A 308 1.76 7.83 18.66
N PHE A 309 1.86 6.52 18.89
CA PHE A 309 0.93 5.78 19.74
C PHE A 309 1.52 5.39 21.10
N GLY A 310 2.77 5.74 21.39
CA GLY A 310 3.44 5.39 22.64
C GLY A 310 3.67 3.89 22.85
N ILE A 311 3.55 3.08 21.79
CA ILE A 311 3.66 1.61 21.84
C ILE A 311 4.98 1.19 21.22
N ARG A 312 5.89 0.68 22.04
CA ARG A 312 7.23 0.27 21.59
C ARG A 312 7.23 -1.15 21.06
N LEU A 313 7.84 -1.34 19.89
CA LEU A 313 8.05 -2.68 19.34
C LEU A 313 9.01 -3.46 20.23
N ASN A 314 8.65 -4.71 20.55
CA ASN A 314 9.51 -5.61 21.32
C ASN A 314 10.59 -6.22 20.43
N TRP A 315 11.57 -5.38 20.09
CA TRP A 315 12.66 -5.75 19.19
C TRP A 315 13.47 -6.97 19.64
N PRO A 316 13.82 -7.15 20.93
CA PRO A 316 14.47 -8.38 21.38
C PRO A 316 13.67 -9.64 21.04
N LEU A 317 12.35 -9.62 21.31
CA LEU A 317 11.46 -10.73 20.96
C LEU A 317 11.37 -10.94 19.46
N ILE A 318 11.18 -9.86 18.68
CA ILE A 318 11.11 -9.93 17.21
C ILE A 318 12.37 -10.59 16.64
N PHE A 319 13.56 -10.15 17.07
CA PHE A 319 14.82 -10.71 16.60
C PHE A 319 15.02 -12.16 17.05
N GLN A 320 14.62 -12.50 18.28
CA GLN A 320 14.64 -13.88 18.76
C GLN A 320 13.75 -14.79 17.89
N THR A 321 12.51 -14.39 17.64
CA THR A 321 11.57 -15.18 16.82
C THR A 321 12.09 -15.35 15.40
N VAL A 322 12.66 -14.30 14.79
CA VAL A 322 13.26 -14.41 13.45
C VAL A 322 14.44 -15.38 13.44
N ALA A 323 15.31 -15.34 14.46
CA ALA A 323 16.44 -16.25 14.58
C ALA A 323 16.01 -17.71 14.78
N GLU A 324 14.99 -17.96 15.60
CA GLU A 324 14.42 -19.29 15.83
C GLU A 324 13.81 -19.88 14.54
N VAL A 325 13.01 -19.09 13.82
CA VAL A 325 12.41 -19.52 12.54
C VAL A 325 13.49 -19.82 11.51
N HIS A 326 14.51 -18.95 11.40
CA HIS A 326 15.63 -19.20 10.50
C HIS A 326 16.42 -20.46 10.87
N GLY A 327 16.72 -20.65 12.16
CA GLY A 327 17.40 -21.86 12.65
C GLY A 327 16.63 -23.14 12.32
N ASN A 328 15.32 -23.12 12.52
CA ASN A 328 14.44 -24.25 12.20
C ASN A 328 14.43 -24.54 10.69
N LEU A 329 14.31 -23.52 9.84
CA LEU A 329 14.31 -23.69 8.38
C LEU A 329 15.64 -24.29 7.87
N MET A 330 16.77 -23.82 8.36
CA MET A 330 18.09 -24.37 7.98
C MET A 330 18.25 -25.83 8.43
N SER A 331 17.70 -26.19 9.58
CA SER A 331 17.72 -27.56 10.08
C SER A 331 16.86 -28.51 9.23
N GLU A 332 15.68 -28.06 8.80
CA GLU A 332 14.80 -28.83 7.92
C GLU A 332 15.38 -29.01 6.52
N GLU A 333 16.02 -27.97 5.98
CA GLU A 333 16.66 -28.04 4.67
C GLU A 333 17.87 -28.97 4.68
N SER A 334 18.68 -28.93 5.75
CA SER A 334 19.76 -29.90 5.97
C SER A 334 19.22 -31.34 6.04
N ALA A 335 18.12 -31.57 6.75
CA ALA A 335 17.50 -32.89 6.88
C ALA A 335 16.86 -33.41 5.58
N ARG A 336 16.45 -32.52 4.66
CA ARG A 336 15.92 -32.89 3.33
C ARG A 336 17.04 -33.16 2.32
N SER A 337 18.23 -32.63 2.56
CA SER A 337 19.41 -32.81 1.71
C SER A 337 20.27 -34.04 2.06
N SER A 338 19.96 -34.71 3.18
CA SER A 338 20.59 -35.94 3.68
C SER A 338 19.72 -37.17 3.43
#